data_AF-A0A7X7KEN9-F1
#
_entry.id   AF-A0A7X7KEN9-F1
#
_cell.length_a   1.000
_cell.length_b   1.000
_cell.length_c   1.000
_cell.angle_alpha   90.00
_cell.angle_beta   90.00
_cell.angle_gamma   90.00
#
_symmetry.space_group_name_H-M   'P 1'
#
loop_
_entity.id
_entity.type
_entity.pdbx_description
1 polymer ?
#
loop_
_entity_poly.entity_id
_entity_poly.type
_entity_poly.pdbx_seq_one_letter_code
_entity_poly.pdbx_strand_id
1 'polypeptide(L)'
;DPPRNFDPECVSCHVVGWHPTKYFPYLTGYESLKKTPHLIDTGCETCHGPGEKHCDAELGTDEKLQALYRQAVVITKEESQKSQCASCHDLDNSPDFDFEAYWPLIEHYEDEEE
;
A
#
# COMPACT_ATOMS: atom_id res chain seq x y z
N ASP A 1 16.26 -24.06 4.88
CA ASP A 1 14.98 -23.43 5.25
C ASP A 1 13.86 -23.84 4.33
N PRO A 2 12.62 -24.00 4.83
CA PRO A 2 11.46 -24.13 3.97
C PRO A 2 11.27 -22.83 3.15
N PRO A 3 10.83 -22.92 1.88
CA PRO A 3 10.52 -21.73 1.09
C PRO A 3 9.39 -20.94 1.75
N ARG A 4 9.65 -19.67 2.09
CA ARG A 4 8.66 -18.74 2.69
C ARG A 4 7.95 -17.84 1.67
N ASN A 5 8.21 -18.05 0.39
CA ASN A 5 7.66 -17.28 -0.72
C ASN A 5 6.17 -17.52 -1.01
N PHE A 6 5.51 -18.37 -0.21
CA PHE A 6 4.06 -18.59 -0.24
C PHE A 6 3.43 -18.49 1.17
N ASP A 7 4.22 -18.06 2.16
CA ASP A 7 3.73 -17.89 3.53
C ASP A 7 2.82 -16.66 3.58
N PRO A 8 1.53 -16.81 3.94
CA PRO A 8 0.60 -15.68 4.03
C PRO A 8 1.10 -14.53 4.91
N GLU A 9 1.86 -14.82 5.97
CA GLU A 9 2.43 -13.79 6.87
C GLU A 9 3.56 -13.00 6.20
N CYS A 10 4.31 -13.63 5.28
CA CYS A 10 5.35 -12.95 4.52
C CYS A 10 4.75 -12.22 3.31
N VAL A 11 3.88 -12.90 2.55
CA VAL A 11 3.31 -12.35 1.32
C VAL A 11 2.49 -11.10 1.62
N SER A 12 1.75 -11.06 2.74
CA SER A 12 0.88 -9.92 3.07
C SER A 12 1.58 -8.58 3.22
N CYS A 13 2.88 -8.57 3.55
CA CYS A 13 3.68 -7.36 3.75
C CYS A 13 4.58 -7.01 2.55
N HIS A 14 4.77 -7.95 1.62
CA HIS A 14 5.79 -7.85 0.56
C HIS A 14 5.22 -7.78 -0.86
N VAL A 15 3.90 -7.72 -1.01
CA VAL A 15 3.22 -7.62 -2.31
C VAL A 15 2.03 -6.68 -2.21
N VAL A 16 1.48 -6.27 -3.36
CA VAL A 16 0.24 -5.51 -3.42
C VAL A 16 -0.99 -6.42 -3.34
N GLY A 17 -2.04 -5.92 -2.68
CA GLY A 17 -3.36 -6.54 -2.72
C GLY A 17 -3.58 -7.65 -1.70
N TRP A 18 -2.89 -7.60 -0.57
CA TRP A 18 -3.14 -8.44 0.60
C TRP A 18 -3.43 -7.58 1.82
N HIS A 19 -4.21 -8.12 2.76
CA HIS A 19 -4.40 -7.46 4.04
C HIS A 19 -3.22 -7.76 4.98
N PRO A 20 -2.42 -6.76 5.38
CA PRO A 20 -1.11 -6.98 6.03
C PRO A 20 -1.20 -7.74 7.37
N THR A 21 -2.24 -7.48 8.19
CA THR A 21 -2.40 -8.11 9.51
C THR A 21 -3.45 -9.24 9.59
N LYS A 22 -4.12 -9.55 8.47
CA LYS A 22 -5.16 -10.59 8.40
C LYS A 22 -4.83 -11.69 7.40
N TYR A 23 -3.73 -11.52 6.65
CA TYR A 23 -3.11 -12.55 5.83
C TYR A 23 -4.05 -13.14 4.78
N PHE A 24 -4.97 -12.33 4.23
CA PHE A 24 -5.84 -12.73 3.13
C PHE A 24 -5.58 -11.86 1.89
N PRO A 25 -5.63 -12.45 0.68
CA PRO A 25 -5.59 -11.69 -0.57
C PRO A 25 -6.93 -11.01 -0.84
N TYR A 26 -6.91 -9.80 -1.41
CA TYR A 26 -8.07 -9.23 -2.09
C TYR A 26 -8.30 -9.92 -3.43
N LEU A 27 -9.51 -9.82 -3.97
CA LEU A 27 -9.91 -10.51 -5.21
C LEU A 27 -8.99 -10.19 -6.40
N THR A 28 -8.46 -8.97 -6.45
CA THR A 28 -7.57 -8.48 -7.51
C THR A 28 -6.11 -8.37 -7.04
N GLY A 29 -5.76 -8.96 -5.89
CA GLY A 29 -4.43 -8.89 -5.31
C GLY A 29 -3.41 -9.87 -5.92
N TYR A 30 -2.17 -9.80 -5.45
CA TYR A 30 -1.11 -10.68 -5.89
C TYR A 30 -1.47 -12.16 -5.70
N GLU A 31 -1.33 -12.95 -6.76
CA GLU A 31 -1.56 -14.40 -6.76
C GLU A 31 -0.26 -15.19 -6.96
N SER A 32 0.58 -14.79 -7.91
CA SER A 32 1.90 -15.41 -8.15
C SER A 32 2.72 -14.61 -9.14
N LEU A 33 4.05 -14.83 -9.16
CA LEU A 33 4.97 -14.28 -10.16
C LEU A 33 4.56 -14.55 -11.62
N LYS A 34 3.76 -15.60 -11.88
CA LYS A 34 3.29 -15.91 -13.24
C LYS A 34 2.00 -15.18 -13.60
N LYS A 35 1.09 -15.00 -12.65
CA LYS A 35 -0.25 -14.48 -12.92
C LYS A 35 -0.35 -12.97 -12.71
N THR A 36 0.30 -12.46 -11.68
CA THR A 36 0.24 -11.05 -11.27
C THR A 36 1.67 -10.51 -11.04
N PRO A 37 2.58 -10.58 -12.04
CA PRO A 37 3.96 -10.12 -11.88
C PRO A 37 4.06 -8.61 -11.59
N HIS A 38 3.02 -7.84 -11.88
CA HIS A 38 2.96 -6.40 -11.66
C HIS A 38 2.55 -6.02 -10.23
N LEU A 39 2.12 -6.99 -9.41
CA LEU A 39 1.75 -6.77 -8.00
C LEU A 39 2.86 -7.25 -7.05
N ILE A 40 4.06 -7.51 -7.57
CA ILE A 40 5.22 -7.83 -6.74
C ILE A 40 5.71 -6.57 -6.03
N ASP A 41 6.37 -6.77 -4.90
CA ASP A 41 6.93 -5.71 -4.06
C ASP A 41 5.86 -4.77 -3.49
N THR A 42 6.30 -3.87 -2.61
CA THR A 42 5.46 -2.82 -2.03
C THR A 42 5.28 -1.69 -3.05
N GLY A 43 4.04 -1.31 -3.33
CA GLY A 43 3.70 -0.24 -4.28
C GLY A 43 2.80 0.84 -3.67
N CYS A 44 2.34 1.79 -4.48
CA CYS A 44 1.46 2.89 -4.05
C CYS A 44 0.24 2.34 -3.29
N GLU A 45 -0.36 1.28 -3.81
CA GLU A 45 -1.60 0.69 -3.30
C GLU A 45 -1.42 -0.02 -1.95
N THR A 46 -0.18 -0.33 -1.56
CA THR A 46 0.13 -0.85 -0.21
C THR A 46 -0.21 0.19 0.87
N CYS A 47 -0.05 1.48 0.58
CA CYS A 47 -0.29 2.57 1.53
C CYS A 47 -1.56 3.37 1.23
N HIS A 48 -1.86 3.61 -0.05
CA HIS A 48 -2.93 4.49 -0.51
C HIS A 48 -4.22 3.73 -0.90
N GLY A 49 -4.22 2.40 -0.80
CA GLY A 49 -5.34 1.56 -1.21
C GLY A 49 -5.45 1.36 -2.73
N PRO A 50 -6.47 0.61 -3.21
CA PRO A 50 -6.60 0.26 -4.62
C PRO A 50 -6.83 1.47 -5.54
N GLY A 51 -6.05 1.59 -6.62
CA GLY A 51 -6.06 2.75 -7.50
C GLY A 51 -7.13 2.75 -8.60
N GLU A 52 -7.89 1.67 -8.80
CA GLU A 52 -8.83 1.50 -9.93
C GLU A 52 -9.78 2.69 -10.10
N LYS A 53 -10.48 3.06 -9.02
CA LYS A 53 -11.46 4.16 -9.06
C LYS A 53 -10.83 5.54 -9.21
N HIS A 54 -9.62 5.71 -8.71
CA HIS A 54 -8.84 6.91 -8.92
C HIS A 54 -8.50 7.05 -10.40
N CYS A 55 -7.90 6.02 -11.01
CA CYS A 55 -7.59 5.99 -12.44
C CYS A 55 -8.83 6.22 -13.31
N ASP A 56 -9.95 5.54 -13.02
CA ASP A 56 -11.20 5.69 -13.77
C ASP A 56 -11.73 7.13 -13.73
N ALA A 57 -11.63 7.79 -12.57
CA ALA A 57 -12.05 9.18 -12.42
C ALA A 57 -11.16 10.14 -13.21
N GLU A 58 -9.83 9.96 -13.15
CA GLU A 58 -8.87 10.78 -13.90
C GLU A 58 -9.00 10.63 -15.42
N LEU A 59 -9.37 9.44 -15.91
CA LEU A 59 -9.65 9.21 -17.33
C LEU A 59 -11.00 9.80 -17.78
N GLY A 60 -11.87 10.15 -16.84
CA GLY A 60 -13.15 10.81 -17.09
C GLY A 60 -13.05 12.32 -17.17
N THR A 61 -14.20 12.99 -17.17
CA THR A 61 -14.32 14.46 -17.16
C THR A 61 -15.17 14.98 -16.00
N ASP A 62 -15.53 14.13 -15.05
CA ASP A 62 -16.31 14.53 -13.87
C ASP A 62 -15.36 15.03 -12.78
N GLU A 63 -15.21 16.35 -12.71
CA GLU A 63 -14.35 17.04 -11.75
C GLU A 63 -14.68 16.67 -10.29
N LYS A 64 -15.95 16.39 -9.98
CA LYS A 64 -16.34 16.00 -8.61
C LYS A 64 -15.87 14.60 -8.27
N LEU A 65 -15.93 13.68 -9.23
CA LEU A 65 -15.39 12.34 -9.04
C LEU A 65 -13.87 12.35 -8.96
N GLN A 66 -13.19 13.16 -9.79
CA GLN A 66 -11.74 13.35 -9.71
C GLN A 66 -11.34 13.86 -8.33
N ALA A 67 -11.92 14.98 -7.87
CA ALA A 67 -11.63 15.52 -6.54
C ALA A 67 -11.92 14.51 -5.42
N LEU A 68 -13.02 13.76 -5.51
CA LEU A 68 -13.36 12.74 -4.53
C LEU A 68 -12.29 11.64 -4.45
N TYR A 69 -11.86 11.09 -5.58
CA TYR A 69 -10.93 9.97 -5.59
C TYR A 69 -9.46 10.37 -5.45
N ARG A 70 -9.07 11.61 -5.80
CA ARG A 70 -7.80 12.20 -5.37
C ARG A 70 -7.73 12.29 -3.85
N GLN A 71 -8.76 12.87 -3.23
CA GLN A 71 -8.82 12.96 -1.76
C GLN A 71 -8.82 11.59 -1.07
N ALA A 72 -9.44 10.57 -1.70
CA ALA A 72 -9.53 9.23 -1.14
C ALA A 72 -8.19 8.48 -1.08
N VAL A 73 -7.20 8.86 -1.88
CA VAL A 73 -5.86 8.27 -1.86
C VAL A 73 -4.87 9.08 -1.02
N VAL A 74 -5.27 10.23 -0.47
CA VAL A 74 -4.43 11.02 0.45
C VAL A 74 -4.39 10.32 1.81
N ILE A 75 -3.17 10.14 2.33
CA ILE A 75 -2.91 9.70 3.70
C ILE A 75 -2.02 10.73 4.38
N THR A 76 -2.24 10.96 5.67
CA THR A 76 -1.41 11.87 6.46
C THR A 76 -0.19 11.16 7.06
N LYS A 77 0.85 11.93 7.43
CA LYS A 77 1.97 11.41 8.22
C LYS A 77 1.49 10.78 9.53
N GLU A 78 0.48 11.37 10.18
CA GLU A 78 -0.08 10.87 11.43
C GLU A 78 -0.78 9.51 11.26
N GLU A 79 -1.60 9.33 10.22
CA GLU A 79 -2.22 8.05 9.89
C GLU A 79 -1.17 7.00 9.52
N SER A 80 -0.14 7.42 8.78
CA SER A 80 0.97 6.56 8.39
C SER A 80 1.72 6.01 9.61
N GLN A 81 2.01 6.90 10.57
CA GLN A 81 2.69 6.55 11.83
C GLN A 81 1.85 5.61 12.71
N LYS A 82 0.54 5.85 12.79
CA LYS A 82 -0.35 5.10 13.70
C LYS A 82 -0.67 3.70 13.20
N SER A 83 -0.91 3.53 11.90
CA SER A 83 -1.45 2.27 11.39
C SER A 83 -0.81 1.77 10.10
N GLN A 84 -0.42 2.64 9.17
CA GLN A 84 0.02 2.17 7.86
C GLN A 84 1.35 1.42 7.95
N CYS A 85 2.37 2.06 8.51
CA CYS A 85 3.70 1.46 8.65
C CYS A 85 3.68 0.28 9.63
N ALA A 86 3.00 0.45 10.77
CA ALA A 86 2.90 -0.55 11.83
C ALA A 86 2.11 -1.81 11.44
N SER A 87 1.41 -1.79 10.30
CA SER A 87 0.71 -2.98 9.79
C SER A 87 1.65 -4.07 9.27
N CYS A 88 2.87 -3.69 8.86
CA CYS A 88 3.93 -4.60 8.42
C CYS A 88 5.16 -4.50 9.33
N HIS A 89 5.44 -3.32 9.89
CA HIS A 89 6.56 -3.11 10.79
C HIS A 89 6.15 -3.30 12.26
N ASP A 90 6.05 -4.57 12.65
CA ASP A 90 5.80 -4.99 14.02
C ASP A 90 7.04 -5.68 14.63
N LEU A 91 6.88 -6.23 15.84
CA LEU A 91 7.96 -6.88 16.58
C LEU A 91 8.47 -8.16 15.89
N ASP A 92 7.62 -8.86 15.14
CA ASP A 92 7.98 -10.12 14.50
C ASP A 92 8.62 -9.92 13.13
N ASN A 93 8.20 -8.88 12.41
CA ASN A 93 8.61 -8.60 11.03
C ASN A 93 9.72 -7.54 10.92
N SER A 94 9.75 -6.55 11.81
CA SER A 94 10.73 -5.45 11.78
C SER A 94 10.94 -4.85 13.17
N PRO A 95 11.54 -5.61 14.11
CA PRO A 95 11.66 -5.22 15.53
C PRO A 95 12.43 -3.90 15.76
N ASP A 96 13.34 -3.55 14.86
CA ASP A 96 14.15 -2.33 14.93
C ASP A 96 13.56 -1.16 14.12
N PHE A 97 12.27 -1.23 13.76
CA PHE A 97 11.61 -0.16 13.01
C PHE A 97 11.60 1.16 13.79
N ASP A 98 12.08 2.22 13.14
CA ASP A 98 11.98 3.59 13.61
C ASP A 98 11.29 4.44 12.54
N PHE A 99 10.07 4.87 12.85
CA PHE A 99 9.26 5.65 11.92
C PHE A 99 9.95 6.94 11.47
N GLU A 100 10.64 7.67 12.36
CA GLU A 100 11.25 8.96 11.99
C GLU A 100 12.48 8.77 11.11
N ALA A 101 13.15 7.62 11.21
CA ALA A 101 14.25 7.27 10.31
C ALA A 101 13.78 6.78 8.93
N TYR A 102 12.62 6.10 8.87
CA TYR A 102 12.11 5.47 7.65
C TYR A 102 11.21 6.40 6.83
N TRP A 103 10.45 7.28 7.47
CA TRP A 103 9.52 8.19 6.81
C TRP A 103 10.17 9.03 5.69
N PRO A 104 11.37 9.62 5.86
CA PRO A 104 12.04 10.40 4.81
C PRO A 104 12.40 9.61 3.54
N LEU A 105 12.37 8.28 3.59
CA LEU A 105 12.68 7.42 2.44
C LEU A 105 11.51 7.29 1.46
N ILE A 106 10.29 7.56 1.93
CA ILE A 106 9.04 7.32 1.16
C ILE A 106 8.13 8.54 1.09
N GLU A 107 8.35 9.55 1.93
CA GLU A 107 7.47 10.72 1.98
C GLU A 107 7.37 11.40 0.62
N HIS A 108 6.13 11.69 0.24
CA HIS A 108 5.79 12.42 -0.97
C HIS A 108 4.54 13.23 -0.70
N TYR A 109 4.44 14.36 -1.38
CA TYR A 109 3.40 15.36 -1.16
C TYR A 109 2.84 15.77 -2.53
N GLU A 110 1.54 16.06 -2.59
CA GLU A 110 1.01 16.87 -3.68
C GLU A 110 1.37 18.33 -3.38
N ASP A 111 2.00 19.02 -4.32
CA ASP A 111 2.32 20.44 -4.16
C ASP A 111 0.99 21.23 -4.02
N GLU A 112 0.84 21.98 -2.93
CA GLU A 112 -0.34 22.83 -2.69
C GLU A 112 -0.43 24.05 -3.65
N GLU A 113 0.53 24.21 -4.56
CA GLU A 113 0.59 25.33 -5.50
C GLU A 113 -0.08 25.01 -6.85
N GLU A 114 -1.41 25.10 -6.90
CA GLU A 114 -2.17 25.61 -8.07
C GLU A 114 -3.37 26.48 -7.63
#